data_AF-A0A538STM8-F1
#
_entry.id   AF-A0A538STM8-F1
#
_cell.length_a   1.000
_cell.length_b   1.000
_cell.length_c   1.000
_cell.angle_alpha   90.00
_cell.angle_beta   90.00
_cell.angle_gamma   90.00
#
_symmetry.space_group_name_H-M   'P 1'
#
loop_
_entity.id
_entity.type
_entity.pdbx_description
1 polymer ?
#
loop_
_entity_poly.entity_id
_entity_poly.type
_entity_poly.pdbx_seq_one_letter_code
_entity_poly.pdbx_strand_id
1 'polypeptide(L)'
;MIARYLAELNRVESVRGRTSIEPLFALTDTLQEYLFYGELLENRNWSQKEHPPTMEDLSESEYAELSKQLRGILLNRDEVVIAEPDSSTFLPLARRKGLKPDRDFMDVYFMTRPCAWPAYVVQETDYSGCDDYGTGKIVTLYGEWRRYRSAHPKNYVSAATQQLEEIQNSLADPGSPCGGPDSVTRELQQFLSRFPNDPITPKVRDVLNAIQQGRSNIRFPRGSN
;
A
#
# COMPACT_ATOMS: atom_id res chain seq x y z
N MET A 1 -8.60 -18.84 -7.17
CA MET A 1 -7.94 -18.13 -6.05
C MET A 1 -8.87 -17.71 -4.92
N ILE A 2 -10.05 -17.14 -5.22
CA ILE A 2 -11.04 -16.66 -4.22
C ILE A 2 -11.34 -17.71 -3.14
N ALA A 3 -11.60 -18.97 -3.53
CA ALA A 3 -11.88 -20.04 -2.57
C ALA A 3 -10.75 -20.27 -1.56
N ARG A 4 -9.48 -20.09 -1.98
CA ARG A 4 -8.31 -20.21 -1.08
C ARG A 4 -8.27 -19.07 -0.07
N TYR A 5 -8.51 -17.82 -0.51
CA TYR A 5 -8.61 -16.67 0.38
C TYR A 5 -9.73 -16.87 1.41
N LEU A 6 -10.92 -17.27 0.98
CA LEU A 6 -12.07 -17.49 1.88
C LEU A 6 -11.81 -18.65 2.86
N ALA A 7 -11.19 -19.74 2.40
CA ALA A 7 -10.83 -20.85 3.27
C ALA A 7 -9.83 -20.41 4.36
N GLU A 8 -8.82 -19.61 3.99
CA GLU A 8 -7.83 -19.11 4.93
C GLU A 8 -8.41 -18.08 5.90
N LEU A 9 -9.28 -17.18 5.42
CA LEU A 9 -10.02 -16.25 6.27
C LEU A 9 -10.84 -17.01 7.32
N ASN A 10 -11.62 -18.02 6.88
CA ASN A 10 -12.40 -18.87 7.77
C ASN A 10 -11.53 -19.63 8.78
N ARG A 11 -10.36 -20.12 8.36
CA ARG A 11 -9.39 -20.78 9.25
C ARG A 11 -8.91 -19.83 10.35
N VAL A 12 -8.50 -18.61 9.99
CA VAL A 12 -8.05 -17.58 10.94
C VAL A 12 -9.17 -17.20 11.91
N GLU A 13 -10.40 -17.04 11.42
CA GLU A 13 -11.53 -16.66 12.26
C GLU A 13 -11.96 -17.76 13.23
N SER A 14 -11.92 -19.02 12.79
CA SER A 14 -12.38 -20.18 13.57
C SER A 14 -11.37 -20.71 14.59
N VAL A 15 -10.07 -20.41 14.44
CA VAL A 15 -9.05 -20.92 15.35
C VAL A 15 -9.31 -20.47 16.79
N ARG A 16 -9.14 -21.39 17.75
CA ARG A 16 -9.18 -21.08 19.17
C ARG A 16 -7.83 -20.47 19.57
N GLY A 17 -7.81 -19.18 19.84
CA GLY A 17 -6.61 -18.44 20.24
C GLY A 17 -5.99 -17.62 19.11
N ARG A 18 -4.68 -17.40 19.21
CA ARG A 18 -3.92 -16.62 18.24
C ARG A 18 -3.24 -17.52 17.20
N THR A 19 -3.22 -17.07 15.95
CA THR A 19 -2.54 -17.66 14.80
C THR A 19 -1.89 -16.55 14.00
N SER A 20 -0.87 -16.87 13.20
CA SER A 20 -0.43 -15.90 12.19
C SER A 20 -1.55 -15.67 11.17
N ILE A 21 -1.69 -14.42 10.73
CA ILE A 21 -2.54 -13.99 9.62
C ILE A 21 -1.71 -13.61 8.39
N GLU A 22 -0.38 -13.66 8.49
CA GLU A 22 0.54 -13.44 7.36
C GLU A 22 0.18 -14.28 6.11
N PRO A 23 -0.20 -15.57 6.20
CA PRO A 23 -0.64 -16.32 5.02
C PRO A 23 -1.93 -15.77 4.40
N LEU A 24 -2.87 -15.28 5.23
CA LEU A 24 -4.09 -14.64 4.75
C LEU A 24 -3.78 -13.32 4.03
N PHE A 25 -2.88 -12.52 4.61
CA PHE A 25 -2.45 -11.27 3.99
C PHE A 25 -1.68 -11.52 2.70
N ALA A 26 -0.77 -12.49 2.64
CA ALA A 26 -0.04 -12.82 1.41
C ALA A 26 -0.97 -13.24 0.26
N LEU A 27 -2.15 -13.81 0.56
CA LEU A 27 -3.15 -14.15 -0.45
C LEU A 27 -3.81 -12.92 -1.08
N THR A 28 -3.71 -11.72 -0.49
CA THR A 28 -4.28 -10.50 -1.08
C THR A 28 -3.54 -10.10 -2.34
N ASP A 29 -2.21 -10.21 -2.37
CA ASP A 29 -1.40 -9.85 -3.54
C ASP A 29 -1.72 -10.77 -4.71
N THR A 30 -1.81 -12.08 -4.46
CA THR A 30 -2.19 -13.04 -5.51
C THR A 30 -3.66 -12.88 -5.92
N LEU A 31 -4.53 -12.46 -5.00
CA LEU A 31 -5.93 -12.17 -5.30
C LEU A 31 -6.03 -10.91 -6.18
N GLN A 32 -5.23 -9.87 -5.92
CA GLN A 32 -5.14 -8.69 -6.76
C GLN A 32 -4.75 -9.06 -8.18
N GLU A 33 -3.62 -9.76 -8.36
CA GLU A 33 -3.17 -10.21 -9.69
C GLU A 33 -4.25 -11.02 -10.42
N TYR A 34 -4.91 -11.93 -9.70
CA TYR A 34 -5.99 -12.76 -10.24
C TYR A 34 -7.23 -11.97 -10.68
N LEU A 35 -7.59 -10.90 -9.95
CA LEU A 35 -8.72 -10.03 -10.27
C LEU A 35 -8.42 -9.08 -11.44
N PHE A 36 -7.15 -8.70 -11.63
CA PHE A 36 -6.70 -7.80 -12.71
C PHE A 36 -6.42 -8.51 -14.03
N TYR A 37 -5.67 -9.62 -14.00
CA TYR A 37 -5.20 -10.30 -15.22
C TYR A 37 -6.12 -11.43 -15.68
N GLY A 38 -7.19 -11.71 -14.92
CA GLY A 38 -8.25 -12.64 -15.26
C GLY A 38 -7.93 -14.10 -14.91
N GLU A 39 -8.75 -14.65 -14.02
CA GLU A 39 -9.33 -16.00 -14.11
C GLU A 39 -10.56 -16.06 -13.17
N LEU A 40 -11.27 -14.94 -13.01
CA LEU A 40 -12.51 -14.85 -12.23
C LEU A 40 -13.49 -15.91 -12.72
N LEU A 41 -13.97 -16.74 -11.80
CA LEU A 41 -14.92 -17.85 -12.01
C LEU A 41 -14.27 -19.18 -12.43
N GLU A 42 -13.75 -19.93 -11.45
CA GLU A 42 -13.31 -21.34 -11.58
C GLU A 42 -14.42 -22.33 -12.04
N ASN A 43 -15.60 -21.88 -12.48
CA ASN A 43 -16.78 -22.74 -12.69
C ASN A 43 -17.77 -22.34 -13.81
N ARG A 44 -17.36 -21.66 -14.88
CA ARG A 44 -18.21 -21.53 -16.08
C ARG A 44 -17.46 -21.91 -17.35
N ASN A 45 -18.00 -22.91 -18.06
CA ASN A 45 -17.61 -23.30 -19.42
C ASN A 45 -17.51 -22.06 -20.32
N TRP A 46 -16.29 -21.61 -20.61
CA TRP A 46 -16.04 -20.63 -21.66
C TRP A 46 -15.44 -21.35 -22.87
N SER A 47 -16.21 -21.34 -23.95
CA SER A 47 -15.78 -21.79 -25.27
C SER A 47 -14.75 -20.81 -25.83
N GLN A 48 -13.67 -21.37 -26.40
CA GLN A 48 -12.64 -20.74 -27.22
C GLN A 48 -13.05 -19.39 -27.86
N LYS A 49 -12.75 -18.28 -27.18
CA LYS A 49 -12.39 -16.95 -27.71
C LYS A 49 -12.24 -15.96 -26.56
N GLU A 50 -11.17 -15.18 -26.61
CA GLU A 50 -10.95 -13.92 -25.86
C GLU A 50 -10.67 -14.10 -24.35
N HIS A 51 -10.02 -13.10 -23.77
CA HIS A 51 -9.33 -13.13 -22.47
C HIS A 51 -10.23 -13.59 -21.30
N PRO A 52 -9.67 -14.23 -20.25
CA PRO A 52 -10.45 -14.56 -19.06
C PRO A 52 -11.09 -13.28 -18.48
N PRO A 53 -12.36 -13.33 -18.01
CA PRO A 53 -13.04 -12.14 -17.51
C PRO A 53 -12.29 -11.55 -16.31
N THR A 54 -12.19 -10.22 -16.28
CA THR A 54 -11.63 -9.44 -15.18
C THR A 54 -12.75 -8.86 -14.30
N MET A 55 -12.39 -8.15 -13.23
CA MET A 55 -13.37 -7.52 -12.34
C MET A 55 -14.23 -6.45 -13.05
N GLU A 56 -13.68 -5.84 -14.09
CA GLU A 56 -14.36 -4.84 -14.94
C GLU A 56 -15.47 -5.48 -15.79
N ASP A 57 -15.30 -6.75 -16.18
CA ASP A 57 -16.26 -7.48 -17.02
C ASP A 57 -17.50 -7.98 -16.26
N LEU A 58 -17.50 -7.89 -14.93
CA LEU A 58 -18.60 -8.39 -14.10
C LEU A 58 -19.86 -7.54 -14.27
N SER A 59 -21.04 -8.14 -14.22
CA SER A 59 -22.27 -7.36 -14.03
C SER A 59 -22.29 -6.69 -12.64
N GLU A 60 -23.10 -5.63 -12.48
CA GLU A 60 -23.35 -5.00 -11.16
C GLU A 60 -23.69 -6.02 -10.07
N SER A 61 -24.53 -7.00 -10.39
CA SER A 61 -24.92 -8.05 -9.43
C SER A 61 -23.77 -8.98 -9.06
N GLU A 62 -22.90 -9.33 -10.01
CA GLU A 62 -21.75 -10.20 -9.77
C GLU A 62 -20.68 -9.47 -8.96
N TYR A 63 -20.45 -8.18 -9.24
CA TYR A 63 -19.52 -7.34 -8.48
C TYR A 63 -20.00 -7.09 -7.05
N ALA A 64 -21.29 -6.80 -6.87
CA ALA A 64 -21.86 -6.63 -5.53
C ALA A 64 -21.75 -7.92 -4.69
N GLU A 65 -21.91 -9.08 -5.32
CA GLU A 65 -21.72 -10.37 -4.65
C GLU A 65 -20.25 -10.64 -4.33
N LEU A 66 -19.34 -10.39 -5.29
CA LEU A 66 -17.90 -10.51 -5.08
C LEU A 66 -17.42 -9.63 -3.91
N SER A 67 -17.88 -8.37 -3.87
CA SER A 67 -17.56 -7.40 -2.81
C SER A 67 -18.02 -7.87 -1.42
N LYS A 68 -19.17 -8.55 -1.34
CA LYS A 68 -19.65 -9.14 -0.07
C LYS A 68 -18.80 -10.33 0.37
N GLN A 69 -18.35 -11.16 -0.58
CA GLN A 69 -17.57 -12.35 -0.28
C GLN A 69 -16.14 -12.00 0.16
N LEU A 70 -15.48 -11.08 -0.55
CA LEU A 70 -14.08 -10.70 -0.31
C LEU A 70 -13.92 -9.70 0.85
N ARG A 71 -14.53 -10.00 2.00
CA ARG A 71 -14.34 -9.19 3.21
C ARG A 71 -12.85 -9.08 3.55
N GLY A 72 -12.39 -7.86 3.82
CA GLY A 72 -10.98 -7.56 4.04
C GLY A 72 -10.24 -7.12 2.78
N ILE A 73 -10.90 -7.05 1.63
CA ILE A 73 -10.35 -6.50 0.40
C ILE A 73 -11.16 -5.26 0.02
N LEU A 74 -10.46 -4.16 -0.26
CA LEU A 74 -11.04 -2.97 -0.90
C LEU A 74 -11.13 -3.25 -2.40
N LEU A 75 -12.34 -3.25 -2.94
CA LEU A 75 -12.58 -3.38 -4.38
C LEU A 75 -13.08 -2.05 -4.95
N ASN A 76 -12.53 -1.67 -6.10
CA ASN A 76 -13.02 -0.61 -6.97
C ASN A 76 -12.82 -1.06 -8.41
N ARG A 77 -13.73 -0.71 -9.31
CA ARG A 77 -13.66 -1.08 -10.74
C ARG A 77 -14.06 0.04 -11.70
N ASP A 78 -14.33 1.23 -11.16
CA ASP A 78 -14.83 2.34 -11.95
C ASP A 78 -13.64 3.14 -12.52
N GLU A 79 -13.14 4.15 -11.80
CA GLU A 79 -12.06 5.01 -12.31
C GLU A 79 -10.66 4.39 -12.19
N VAL A 80 -10.46 3.54 -11.18
CA VAL A 80 -9.24 2.75 -10.99
C VAL A 80 -9.66 1.38 -10.50
N VAL A 81 -9.28 0.35 -11.25
CA VAL A 81 -9.39 -1.02 -10.75
C VAL A 81 -8.47 -1.16 -9.56
N ILE A 82 -8.98 -1.49 -8.38
CA ILE A 82 -8.19 -1.78 -7.18
C ILE A 82 -8.69 -3.05 -6.51
N ALA A 83 -7.77 -3.84 -5.98
CA ALA A 83 -8.05 -4.98 -5.13
C ALA A 83 -6.95 -5.04 -4.07
N GLU A 84 -7.10 -4.23 -3.02
CA GLU A 84 -6.06 -4.03 -2.02
C GLU A 84 -6.50 -4.53 -0.62
N PRO A 85 -5.57 -4.86 0.29
CA PRO A 85 -5.91 -5.19 1.66
C PRO A 85 -6.62 -4.02 2.36
N ASP A 86 -7.81 -4.27 2.90
CA ASP A 86 -8.51 -3.33 3.75
C ASP A 86 -7.90 -3.33 5.17
N SER A 87 -7.07 -2.33 5.45
CA SER A 87 -6.44 -2.17 6.75
C SER A 87 -7.46 -2.00 7.89
N SER A 88 -8.65 -1.45 7.61
CA SER A 88 -9.71 -1.27 8.62
C SER A 88 -10.34 -2.60 9.04
N THR A 89 -10.29 -3.62 8.18
CA THR A 89 -10.70 -4.99 8.49
C THR A 89 -9.54 -5.82 9.07
N PHE A 90 -8.35 -5.73 8.46
CA PHE A 90 -7.20 -6.55 8.85
C PHE A 90 -6.64 -6.17 10.23
N LEU A 91 -6.63 -4.89 10.61
CA LEU A 91 -6.12 -4.46 11.90
C LEU A 91 -6.91 -5.05 13.09
N PRO A 92 -8.26 -4.95 13.15
CA PRO A 92 -9.04 -5.65 14.16
C PRO A 92 -8.82 -7.16 14.16
N LEU A 93 -8.68 -7.79 12.98
CA LEU A 93 -8.41 -9.22 12.88
C LEU A 93 -7.06 -9.58 13.50
N ALA A 94 -5.99 -8.82 13.21
CA ALA A 94 -4.67 -8.99 13.80
C ALA A 94 -4.69 -8.81 15.33
N ARG A 95 -5.42 -7.80 15.82
CA ARG A 95 -5.55 -7.57 17.27
C ARG A 95 -6.20 -8.75 17.98
N ARG A 96 -7.26 -9.32 17.41
CA ARG A 96 -7.99 -10.46 17.97
C ARG A 96 -7.27 -11.79 17.79
N LYS A 97 -6.75 -12.06 16.59
CA LYS A 97 -6.26 -13.38 16.16
C LYS A 97 -4.76 -13.43 15.87
N GLY A 98 -4.14 -12.33 15.45
CA GLY A 98 -2.73 -12.28 15.08
C GLY A 98 -1.77 -12.57 16.24
N LEU A 99 -0.60 -13.10 15.90
CA LEU A 99 0.60 -13.11 16.75
C LEU A 99 1.17 -11.69 16.87
N LYS A 100 2.29 -11.55 17.60
CA LYS A 100 2.91 -10.23 17.79
C LYS A 100 3.36 -9.58 16.47
N PRO A 101 4.04 -10.28 15.54
CA PRO A 101 4.43 -9.70 14.26
C PRO A 101 3.22 -9.21 13.47
N ASP A 102 2.11 -9.96 13.44
CA ASP A 102 0.90 -9.58 12.70
C ASP A 102 0.28 -8.27 13.24
N ARG A 103 0.28 -8.08 14.56
CA ARG A 103 -0.25 -6.85 15.19
C ARG A 103 0.63 -5.66 14.90
N ASP A 104 1.94 -5.81 15.10
CA ASP A 104 2.90 -4.75 14.85
C ASP A 104 2.91 -4.37 13.36
N PHE A 105 2.77 -5.35 12.45
CA PHE A 105 2.65 -5.12 11.01
C PHE A 105 1.40 -4.32 10.70
N MET A 106 0.22 -4.77 11.17
CA MET A 106 -1.04 -4.10 10.86
C MET A 106 -1.16 -2.72 11.50
N ASP A 107 -0.50 -2.46 12.63
CA ASP A 107 -0.44 -1.10 13.19
C ASP A 107 0.31 -0.16 12.24
N VAL A 108 1.50 -0.55 11.73
CA VAL A 108 2.26 0.29 10.77
C VAL A 108 1.59 0.34 9.39
N TYR A 109 1.01 -0.77 8.93
CA TYR A 109 0.27 -0.84 7.67
C TYR A 109 -0.96 0.07 7.72
N PHE A 110 -1.76 0.07 8.79
CA PHE A 110 -2.89 0.98 8.95
C PHE A 110 -2.46 2.45 9.02
N MET A 111 -1.33 2.74 9.68
CA MET A 111 -0.76 4.10 9.68
C MET A 111 -0.34 4.56 8.28
N THR A 112 0.09 3.64 7.42
CA THR A 112 0.57 3.92 6.06
C THR A 112 -0.57 3.93 5.06
N ARG A 113 -1.49 2.98 5.12
CA ARG A 113 -2.61 2.73 4.19
C ARG A 113 -3.93 2.68 4.98
N PRO A 114 -4.41 3.79 5.56
CA PRO A 114 -5.69 3.83 6.28
C PRO A 114 -6.90 3.64 5.33
N CYS A 115 -6.68 3.87 4.04
CA CYS A 115 -7.53 3.51 2.91
C CYS A 115 -6.62 3.04 1.76
N ALA A 116 -7.15 2.95 0.53
CA ALA A 116 -6.37 2.60 -0.66
C ALA A 116 -5.18 3.55 -0.89
N TRP A 117 -5.35 4.82 -0.55
CA TRP A 117 -4.30 5.83 -0.66
C TRP A 117 -3.34 5.81 0.55
N PRO A 118 -2.02 5.95 0.33
CA PRO A 118 -1.10 6.18 1.42
C PRO A 118 -1.48 7.42 2.23
N ALA A 119 -1.25 7.39 3.54
CA ALA A 119 -1.63 8.46 4.46
C ALA A 119 -0.92 9.79 4.18
N TYR A 120 0.17 9.77 3.42
CA TYR A 120 0.91 10.95 2.99
C TYR A 120 0.51 11.42 1.58
N VAL A 121 -0.50 10.82 0.96
CA VAL A 121 -1.06 11.29 -0.31
C VAL A 121 -2.33 12.09 -0.05
N VAL A 122 -2.42 13.29 -0.62
CA VAL A 122 -3.67 14.04 -0.73
C VAL A 122 -4.32 13.64 -2.05
N GLN A 123 -5.52 13.08 -1.93
CA GLN A 123 -6.33 12.72 -3.08
C GLN A 123 -6.88 13.99 -3.74
N GLU A 124 -6.60 14.17 -5.04
CA GLU A 124 -7.09 15.31 -5.83
C GLU A 124 -8.29 14.90 -6.70
N THR A 125 -8.31 13.65 -7.17
CA THR A 125 -9.40 13.02 -7.94
C THR A 125 -9.56 11.55 -7.51
N ASP A 126 -10.50 10.80 -8.09
CA ASP A 126 -10.66 9.38 -7.72
C ASP A 126 -9.51 8.48 -8.24
N TYR A 127 -8.64 8.98 -9.14
CA TYR A 127 -7.48 8.25 -9.68
C TYR A 127 -6.13 8.97 -9.56
N SER A 128 -6.09 10.19 -9.03
CA SER A 128 -4.85 10.97 -8.88
C SER A 128 -4.73 11.62 -7.51
N GLY A 129 -3.49 11.75 -7.05
CA GLY A 129 -3.14 12.50 -5.86
C GLY A 129 -1.71 13.02 -5.92
N CYS A 130 -1.36 13.78 -4.89
CA CYS A 130 -0.03 14.34 -4.71
C CYS A 130 0.51 13.97 -3.32
N ASP A 131 1.83 13.91 -3.18
CA ASP A 131 2.49 13.63 -1.91
C ASP A 131 2.55 14.90 -1.03
N ASP A 132 2.12 14.78 0.22
CA ASP A 132 2.05 15.85 1.23
C ASP A 132 3.38 16.03 1.98
N TYR A 133 4.39 16.53 1.25
CA TYR A 133 5.70 16.82 1.80
C TYR A 133 5.68 17.97 2.83
N GLY A 134 6.61 17.91 3.78
CA GLY A 134 6.88 18.96 4.76
C GLY A 134 6.12 18.78 6.07
N THR A 135 5.31 17.72 6.17
CA THR A 135 4.58 17.32 7.38
C THR A 135 5.39 16.40 8.29
N GLY A 136 6.48 15.81 7.78
CA GLY A 136 7.28 14.79 8.45
C GLY A 136 6.64 13.40 8.44
N LYS A 137 5.50 13.23 7.75
CA LYS A 137 4.74 11.98 7.75
C LYS A 137 5.47 10.88 6.97
N ILE A 138 6.06 11.21 5.82
CA ILE A 138 6.84 10.28 4.99
C ILE A 138 8.06 9.80 5.80
N VAL A 139 8.80 10.73 6.42
CA VAL A 139 9.96 10.39 7.27
C VAL A 139 9.57 9.55 8.49
N THR A 140 8.41 9.83 9.09
CA THR A 140 7.92 9.06 10.25
C THR A 140 7.57 7.64 9.84
N LEU A 141 6.81 7.45 8.76
CA LEU A 141 6.43 6.14 8.26
C LEU A 141 7.64 5.32 7.82
N TYR A 142 8.64 5.94 7.19
CA TYR A 142 9.93 5.29 6.90
C TYR A 142 10.57 4.69 8.16
N GLY A 143 10.61 5.47 9.24
CA GLY A 143 11.14 5.03 10.53
C GLY A 143 10.36 3.87 11.13
N GLU A 144 9.03 3.90 11.04
CA GLU A 144 8.15 2.84 11.56
C GLU A 144 8.33 1.53 10.78
N TRP A 145 8.39 1.58 9.45
CA TRP A 145 8.68 0.39 8.63
C TRP A 145 10.06 -0.19 8.89
N ARG A 146 11.09 0.66 9.03
CA ARG A 146 12.43 0.21 9.42
C ARG A 146 12.43 -0.47 10.79
N ARG A 147 11.71 0.09 11.77
CA ARG A 147 11.57 -0.48 13.12
C ARG A 147 10.88 -1.85 13.06
N TYR A 148 9.79 -1.95 12.30
CA TYR A 148 9.08 -3.22 12.08
C TYR A 148 10.01 -4.27 11.47
N ARG A 149 10.70 -3.94 10.36
CA ARG A 149 11.64 -4.83 9.66
C ARG A 149 12.77 -5.31 10.56
N SER A 150 13.27 -4.45 11.44
CA SER A 150 14.31 -4.81 12.41
C SER A 150 13.78 -5.75 13.50
N ALA A 151 12.55 -5.55 13.96
CA ALA A 151 11.94 -6.36 15.02
C ALA A 151 11.46 -7.73 14.52
N HIS A 152 10.99 -7.80 13.27
CA HIS A 152 10.37 -9.00 12.67
C HIS A 152 10.98 -9.33 11.30
N PRO A 153 12.29 -9.62 11.21
CA PRO A 153 13.00 -9.73 9.93
C PRO A 153 12.55 -10.91 9.05
N LYS A 154 11.71 -11.82 9.56
CA LYS A 154 11.23 -13.01 8.86
C LYS A 154 9.72 -12.97 8.56
N ASN A 155 9.02 -11.92 8.96
CA ASN A 155 7.57 -11.81 8.82
C ASN A 155 7.20 -10.66 7.88
N TYR A 156 6.24 -10.90 7.00
CA TYR A 156 5.73 -9.98 5.99
C TYR A 156 6.85 -9.42 5.12
N VAL A 157 7.83 -10.25 4.76
CA VAL A 157 9.07 -9.77 4.12
C VAL A 157 8.76 -9.04 2.81
N SER A 158 7.92 -9.60 1.96
CA SER A 158 7.55 -8.98 0.68
C SER A 158 6.82 -7.65 0.90
N ALA A 159 5.68 -7.68 1.60
CA ALA A 159 4.85 -6.50 1.83
C ALA A 159 5.58 -5.38 2.57
N ALA A 160 6.34 -5.70 3.63
CA ALA A 160 7.10 -4.69 4.36
C ALA A 160 8.28 -4.12 3.56
N THR A 161 8.86 -4.89 2.64
CA THR A 161 9.86 -4.37 1.69
C THR A 161 9.18 -3.41 0.71
N GLN A 162 8.06 -3.81 0.10
CA GLN A 162 7.33 -2.98 -0.85
C GLN A 162 6.91 -1.62 -0.25
N GLN A 163 6.31 -1.63 0.94
CA GLN A 163 5.89 -0.38 1.60
C GLN A 163 7.09 0.53 1.92
N LEU A 164 8.24 -0.07 2.28
CA LEU A 164 9.46 0.70 2.51
C LEU A 164 10.02 1.28 1.21
N GLU A 165 10.03 0.51 0.12
CA GLU A 165 10.49 0.96 -1.20
C GLU A 165 9.62 2.07 -1.77
N GLU A 166 8.30 2.00 -1.62
CA GLU A 166 7.38 3.08 -2.01
C GLU A 166 7.71 4.40 -1.30
N ILE A 167 7.91 4.35 0.02
CA ILE A 167 8.30 5.53 0.81
C ILE A 167 9.70 6.02 0.42
N GLN A 168 10.63 5.10 0.14
CA GLN A 168 11.98 5.45 -0.34
C GLN A 168 11.93 6.15 -1.70
N ASN A 169 11.04 5.73 -2.60
CA ASN A 169 10.85 6.36 -3.90
C ASN A 169 10.31 7.78 -3.74
N SER A 170 9.31 8.01 -2.87
CA SER A 170 8.87 9.39 -2.56
C SER A 170 10.01 10.29 -2.03
N LEU A 171 11.02 9.74 -1.34
CA LEU A 171 12.15 10.53 -0.84
C LEU A 171 13.28 10.71 -1.86
N ALA A 172 13.56 9.69 -2.68
CA ALA A 172 14.71 9.62 -3.56
C ALA A 172 14.42 9.99 -5.03
N ASP A 173 13.15 9.97 -5.42
CA ASP A 173 12.65 10.39 -6.74
C ASP A 173 11.23 10.99 -6.59
N PRO A 174 11.09 12.18 -5.97
CA PRO A 174 9.77 12.76 -5.71
C PRO A 174 8.99 13.00 -7.00
N GLY A 175 7.79 12.41 -7.10
CA GLY A 175 6.93 12.55 -8.27
C GLY A 175 6.15 13.86 -8.30
N SER A 176 4.98 13.86 -7.67
CA SER A 176 4.00 14.96 -7.70
C SER A 176 3.78 15.52 -6.29
N PRO A 177 4.54 16.52 -5.83
CA PRO A 177 4.31 17.14 -4.53
C PRO A 177 3.06 18.03 -4.54
N CYS A 178 2.28 18.02 -3.44
CA CYS A 178 1.14 18.94 -3.27
C CYS A 178 1.58 20.38 -3.02
N GLY A 179 2.79 20.57 -2.48
CA GLY A 179 3.35 21.86 -2.11
C GLY A 179 4.50 22.30 -3.02
N GLY A 180 5.02 23.49 -2.73
CA GLY A 180 6.17 24.06 -3.41
C GLY A 180 7.51 23.43 -3.01
N PRO A 181 8.63 23.90 -3.61
CA PRO A 181 9.98 23.43 -3.33
C PRO A 181 10.37 23.41 -1.84
N ASP A 182 9.84 24.36 -1.07
CA ASP A 182 10.11 24.50 0.35
C ASP A 182 9.54 23.34 1.18
N SER A 183 8.38 22.79 0.80
CA SER A 183 7.77 21.68 1.54
C SER A 183 8.55 20.38 1.34
N VAL A 184 8.94 20.10 0.10
CA VAL A 184 9.83 18.98 -0.24
C VAL A 184 11.17 19.13 0.46
N THR A 185 11.78 20.31 0.36
CA THR A 185 13.06 20.62 1.03
C THR A 185 13.01 20.33 2.53
N ARG A 186 11.95 20.74 3.23
CA ARG A 186 11.78 20.46 4.66
C ARG A 186 11.71 18.96 4.96
N GLU A 187 10.94 18.20 4.19
CA GLU A 187 10.82 16.73 4.39
C GLU A 187 12.17 16.04 4.18
N LEU A 188 12.89 16.38 3.10
CA LEU A 188 14.19 15.78 2.79
C LEU A 188 15.25 16.15 3.83
N GLN A 189 15.27 17.40 4.31
CA GLN A 189 16.15 17.81 5.40
C GLN A 189 15.85 17.04 6.69
N GLN A 190 14.57 16.84 7.01
CA GLN A 190 14.17 16.03 8.17
C GLN A 190 14.63 14.58 8.04
N PHE A 191 14.51 14.00 6.83
CA PHE A 191 15.03 12.66 6.55
C PHE A 191 16.54 12.58 6.81
N LEU A 192 17.32 13.49 6.20
CA LEU A 192 18.78 13.51 6.31
C LEU A 192 19.26 13.71 7.75
N SER A 193 18.51 14.48 8.55
CA SER A 193 18.77 14.67 9.97
C SER A 193 18.51 13.40 10.79
N ARG A 194 17.39 12.72 10.54
CA ARG A 194 16.99 11.53 11.30
C ARG A 194 17.74 10.26 10.89
N PHE A 195 18.17 10.17 9.63
CA PHE A 195 18.77 8.99 9.03
C PHE A 195 20.10 9.29 8.29
N PRO A 196 21.09 9.90 8.95
CA PRO A 196 22.28 10.45 8.27
C PRO A 196 23.15 9.38 7.58
N ASN A 197 23.06 8.12 8.02
CA ASN A 197 23.88 6.99 7.53
C ASN A 197 23.04 5.92 6.82
N ASP A 198 21.80 6.23 6.45
CA ASP A 198 20.94 5.29 5.74
C ASP A 198 21.38 5.09 4.28
N PRO A 199 21.26 3.88 3.70
CA PRO A 199 21.64 3.62 2.31
C PRO A 199 21.04 4.58 1.26
N ILE A 200 19.82 5.11 1.48
CA ILE A 200 19.21 6.03 0.50
C ILE A 200 19.64 7.50 0.68
N THR A 201 20.34 7.82 1.78
CA THR A 201 20.76 9.19 2.10
C THR A 201 21.56 9.90 1.00
N PRO A 202 22.51 9.26 0.29
CA PRO A 202 23.17 9.90 -0.85
C PRO A 202 22.18 10.40 -1.91
N LYS A 203 21.20 9.56 -2.29
CA LYS A 203 20.18 9.94 -3.29
C LYS A 203 19.29 11.09 -2.79
N VAL A 204 18.84 11.02 -1.53
CA VAL A 204 18.03 12.09 -0.93
C VAL A 204 18.78 13.42 -0.91
N ARG A 205 20.10 13.39 -0.64
CA ARG A 205 20.96 14.57 -0.68
C ARG A 205 21.09 15.13 -2.10
N ASP A 206 21.20 14.27 -3.11
CA ASP A 206 21.27 14.70 -4.51
C ASP A 206 19.98 15.39 -4.95
N VAL A 207 18.81 14.84 -4.58
CA VAL A 207 17.51 15.48 -4.84
C VAL A 207 17.42 16.85 -4.17
N LEU A 208 17.77 16.93 -2.88
CA LEU A 208 17.78 18.19 -2.15
C LEU A 208 18.68 19.24 -2.81
N ASN A 209 19.89 18.85 -3.19
CA ASN A 209 20.84 19.74 -3.89
C ASN A 209 20.30 20.19 -5.24
N ALA A 210 19.64 19.31 -6.01
CA ALA A 210 19.05 19.65 -7.30
C ALA A 210 17.91 20.67 -7.15
N ILE A 211 17.06 20.54 -6.12
CA ILE A 211 16.01 21.52 -5.82
C ILE A 211 16.63 22.88 -5.48
N GLN A 212 17.60 22.91 -4.56
CA GLN A 212 18.25 24.14 -4.11
C GLN A 212 19.01 24.88 -5.23
N GLN A 213 19.52 24.15 -6.22
CA GLN A 213 20.21 24.71 -7.37
C GLN A 213 19.27 25.10 -8.53
N GLY A 214 17.95 24.87 -8.39
CA GLY A 214 16.98 25.10 -9.47
C GLY A 214 17.18 24.16 -10.66
N ARG A 215 17.76 22.97 -10.44
CA ARG A 215 18.07 21.94 -11.45
C ARG A 215 17.18 20.69 -11.33
N SER A 216 16.23 20.70 -10.40
CA SER A 216 15.31 19.58 -10.20
C SER A 216 14.33 19.45 -11.36
N ASN A 217 14.02 18.19 -11.72
CA ASN A 217 12.98 17.86 -12.71
C ASN A 217 11.58 17.74 -12.07
N ILE A 218 11.47 17.90 -10.74
CA ILE A 218 10.20 17.85 -10.02
C ILE A 218 9.29 18.98 -10.51
N ARG A 219 8.05 18.64 -10.84
CA ARG A 219 7.04 19.61 -11.23
C ARG A 219 6.27 20.08 -10.00
N PHE A 220 6.47 21.35 -9.61
CA PHE A 220 5.77 21.95 -8.48
C PHE A 220 4.46 22.64 -8.92
N PRO A 221 3.40 22.63 -8.10
CA PRO A 221 2.17 23.39 -8.37
C PRO A 221 2.44 24.90 -8.47
N ARG A 222 1.82 25.57 -9.44
CA ARG A 222 2.02 27.01 -9.69
C ARG A 222 1.49 27.84 -8.53
N GLY A 223 2.27 28.85 -8.10
CA GLY A 223 1.87 29.79 -7.04
C GLY A 223 2.25 29.38 -5.62
N SER A 224 2.96 28.27 -5.46
CA SER A 224 3.42 27.73 -4.18
C SER A 224 4.83 28.25 -3.85
N ASN A 225 4.90 29.43 -3.23
CA ASN A 225 6.13 29.89 -2.55
C ASN A 225 6.05 29.49 -1.08
#